data_AF-A0A4P5THG9-F1
#
_entry.id   AF-A0A4P5THG9-F1
#
_cell.length_a   1.000
_cell.length_b   1.000
_cell.length_c   1.000
_cell.angle_alpha   90.00
_cell.angle_beta   90.00
_cell.angle_gamma   90.00
#
_symmetry.space_group_name_H-M   'P 1'
#
loop_
_entity.id
_entity.type
_entity.pdbx_description
1 polymer ?
#
loop_
_entity_poly.entity_id
_entity_poly.type
_entity_poly.pdbx_seq_one_letter_code
_entity_poly.pdbx_strand_id
1 'polypeptide(L)'
;MRAGFQRLVILLLVLNLIVISAFWMLGGGRVLGNGNRDGRGAGPRNEIIDRLHFDATQVTQYDSLIVIHRKMVGEKESEIQELRTALFVGVADGISEGRKDSLVNQIGVLQADIQRIHFAHFLDIQRICKPAQQSDFALLTKDLAKMFRGRGPKGKPDRGPKSEAP
;
A
#
# COMPACT_ATOMS: atom_id res chain seq x y z
N MET A 1 -52.20 -33.94 4.64
CA MET A 1 -50.81 -33.96 4.14
C MET A 1 -50.23 -32.58 3.81
N ARG A 2 -50.99 -31.66 3.17
CA ARG A 2 -50.50 -30.31 2.80
C ARG A 2 -50.08 -29.41 3.99
N ALA A 3 -50.87 -29.41 5.07
CA ALA A 3 -50.58 -28.57 6.25
C ALA A 3 -49.33 -29.01 7.05
N GLY A 4 -49.02 -30.30 7.09
CA GLY A 4 -47.81 -30.81 7.75
C GLY A 4 -46.55 -30.46 6.98
N PHE A 5 -46.61 -30.55 5.64
CA PHE A 5 -45.52 -30.17 4.75
C PHE A 5 -45.23 -28.67 4.83
N GLN A 6 -46.26 -27.82 4.82
CA GLN A 6 -46.10 -26.36 4.96
C GLN A 6 -45.41 -25.98 6.27
N ARG A 7 -45.75 -26.62 7.39
CA ARG A 7 -45.09 -26.36 8.69
C ARG A 7 -43.60 -26.72 8.66
N LEU A 8 -43.25 -27.81 7.98
CA LEU A 8 -41.86 -28.26 7.87
C LEU A 8 -41.03 -27.33 6.98
N VAL A 9 -41.62 -26.83 5.89
CA VAL A 9 -40.98 -25.82 5.02
C VAL A 9 -40.79 -24.49 5.75
N ILE A 10 -41.79 -24.03 6.51
CA ILE A 10 -41.70 -22.78 7.30
C ILE A 10 -40.60 -22.91 8.36
N LEU A 11 -40.51 -24.04 9.05
CA LEU A 11 -39.49 -24.28 10.06
C LEU A 11 -38.07 -24.30 9.46
N LEU A 12 -37.89 -24.94 8.30
CA LEU A 12 -36.63 -24.93 7.56
C LEU A 12 -36.22 -23.51 7.13
N LEU A 13 -37.18 -22.70 6.69
CA LEU A 13 -36.94 -21.34 6.22
C LEU A 13 -36.50 -20.42 7.37
N VAL A 14 -37.17 -20.51 8.53
CA VAL A 14 -36.80 -19.74 9.72
C VAL A 14 -35.41 -20.12 10.23
N LEU A 15 -35.08 -21.42 10.25
CA LEU A 15 -33.75 -21.88 10.67
C LEU A 15 -32.64 -21.33 9.76
N ASN A 16 -32.83 -21.34 8.44
CA ASN A 16 -31.87 -20.76 7.50
C ASN A 16 -31.71 -19.24 7.68
N LEU A 17 -32.80 -18.51 7.94
CA LEU A 17 -32.75 -17.07 8.19
C LEU A 17 -31.98 -16.74 9.47
N ILE A 18 -32.13 -17.54 10.53
CA ILE A 18 -31.38 -17.37 11.77
C ILE A 18 -29.88 -17.52 11.52
N VAL A 19 -29.45 -18.55 10.77
CA VAL A 19 -28.03 -18.76 10.41
C VAL A 19 -27.48 -17.58 9.59
N ILE A 20 -28.24 -17.09 8.60
CA ILE A 20 -27.85 -15.92 7.79
C ILE A 20 -27.74 -14.66 8.67
N SER A 21 -28.70 -14.44 9.57
CA SER A 21 -28.67 -13.29 10.49
C SER A 21 -27.51 -13.37 11.48
N ALA A 22 -27.21 -14.56 12.02
CA ALA A 22 -26.10 -14.77 12.93
C ALA A 22 -24.75 -14.58 12.22
N PHE A 23 -24.64 -15.01 10.96
CA PHE A 23 -23.47 -14.77 10.11
C PHE A 23 -23.24 -13.27 9.86
N TRP A 24 -24.31 -12.51 9.63
CA TRP A 24 -24.22 -11.05 9.49
C TRP A 24 -23.87 -10.34 10.81
N MET A 25 -24.40 -10.81 11.94
CA MET A 25 -24.24 -10.15 13.25
C MET A 25 -22.91 -10.50 13.94
N LEU A 26 -22.33 -11.67 13.67
CA LEU A 26 -21.10 -12.15 14.33
C LEU A 26 -19.81 -11.95 13.51
N GLY A 27 -19.88 -11.57 12.22
CA GLY A 27 -18.65 -11.40 11.44
C GLY A 27 -18.75 -10.91 9.99
N GLY A 28 -19.93 -10.52 9.48
CA GLY A 28 -20.10 -10.13 8.07
C GLY A 28 -20.24 -8.62 7.78
N GLY A 29 -20.33 -7.79 8.82
CA GLY A 29 -20.70 -6.36 8.68
C GLY A 29 -19.53 -5.38 8.57
N ARG A 30 -18.61 -5.53 7.63
CA ARG A 30 -17.69 -4.45 7.20
C ARG A 30 -17.74 -4.21 5.69
N VAL A 31 -18.94 -4.13 5.11
CA VAL A 31 -19.10 -3.65 3.74
C VAL A 31 -20.29 -2.70 3.63
N LEU A 32 -20.19 -1.55 4.31
CA LEU A 32 -20.84 -0.31 3.87
C LEU A 32 -19.88 0.86 4.15
N GLY A 33 -18.66 0.74 3.63
CA GLY A 33 -17.76 1.86 3.39
C GLY A 33 -17.84 2.22 1.92
N ASN A 34 -18.35 3.41 1.65
CA ASN A 34 -18.60 4.01 0.34
C ASN A 34 -17.55 3.64 -0.72
N GLY A 35 -17.93 2.72 -1.61
CA GLY A 35 -17.03 2.16 -2.62
C GLY A 35 -16.99 3.03 -3.87
N ASN A 36 -15.99 3.90 -3.97
CA ASN A 36 -15.34 4.13 -5.25
C ASN A 36 -14.57 2.84 -5.59
N ARG A 37 -15.30 1.88 -6.17
CA ARG A 37 -14.75 0.63 -6.69
C ARG A 37 -14.11 0.90 -8.04
N ASP A 38 -12.81 1.22 -8.01
CA ASP A 38 -11.93 0.96 -9.16
C ASP A 38 -11.05 -0.25 -8.82
N GLY A 39 -11.40 -1.40 -9.40
CA GLY A 39 -10.67 -2.66 -9.31
C GLY A 39 -9.29 -2.59 -9.98
N ARG A 40 -8.31 -2.00 -9.29
CA ARG A 40 -6.88 -2.05 -9.67
C ARG A 40 -5.99 -2.26 -8.45
N GLY A 41 -5.98 -3.48 -7.92
CA GLY A 41 -5.00 -3.97 -6.95
C GLY A 41 -5.08 -3.30 -5.58
N ALA A 42 -5.56 -4.04 -4.57
CA ALA A 42 -5.37 -3.65 -3.19
C ALA A 42 -3.88 -3.32 -2.97
N GLY A 43 -3.57 -2.05 -2.72
CA GLY A 43 -2.20 -1.59 -2.55
C GLY A 43 -1.56 -2.19 -1.30
N PRO A 44 -0.23 -2.04 -1.11
CA PRO A 44 0.49 -2.55 0.06
C PRO A 44 -0.15 -2.15 1.40
N ARG A 45 -0.83 -0.99 1.43
CA ARG A 45 -1.63 -0.53 2.57
C ARG A 45 -2.69 -1.56 3.03
N ASN A 46 -3.55 -2.00 2.12
CA ASN A 46 -4.67 -2.87 2.49
C ASN A 46 -4.17 -4.25 2.89
N GLU A 47 -3.14 -4.75 2.20
CA GLU A 47 -2.47 -6.00 2.57
C GLU A 47 -1.93 -5.97 4.01
N ILE A 48 -1.33 -4.84 4.44
CA ILE A 48 -0.83 -4.68 5.80
C ILE A 48 -1.97 -4.64 6.82
N ILE A 49 -3.06 -3.90 6.53
CA ILE A 49 -4.24 -3.84 7.39
C ILE A 49 -4.85 -5.25 7.57
N ASP A 50 -4.97 -6.00 6.48
CA ASP A 50 -5.58 -7.32 6.48
C ASP A 50 -4.71 -8.34 7.21
N ARG A 51 -3.39 -8.35 6.96
CA ARG A 51 -2.45 -9.29 7.61
C ARG A 51 -2.23 -9.03 9.08
N LEU A 52 -2.24 -7.77 9.51
CA LEU A 52 -2.06 -7.41 10.92
C LEU A 52 -3.40 -7.30 11.66
N HIS A 53 -4.51 -7.53 10.97
CA HIS A 53 -5.86 -7.44 11.52
C HIS A 53 -6.11 -6.12 12.28
N PHE A 54 -5.73 -5.00 11.66
CA PHE A 54 -5.87 -3.68 12.29
C PHE A 54 -7.34 -3.34 12.58
N ASP A 55 -7.58 -2.77 13.77
CA ASP A 55 -8.86 -2.17 14.12
C ASP A 55 -9.01 -0.74 13.56
N ALA A 56 -10.19 -0.14 13.73
CA ALA A 56 -10.49 1.18 13.18
C ALA A 56 -9.54 2.29 13.68
N THR A 57 -9.08 2.21 14.93
CA THR A 57 -8.14 3.17 15.52
C THR A 57 -6.77 3.01 14.88
N GLN A 58 -6.28 1.77 14.77
CA GLN A 58 -5.00 1.45 14.15
C GLN A 58 -4.98 1.81 12.66
N VAL A 59 -6.08 1.59 11.93
CA VAL A 59 -6.20 2.00 10.52
C VAL A 59 -6.06 3.52 10.36
N THR A 60 -6.71 4.30 11.22
CA THR A 60 -6.62 5.77 11.18
C THR A 60 -5.20 6.27 11.49
N GLN A 61 -4.54 5.65 12.47
CA GLN A 61 -3.13 5.94 12.78
C GLN A 61 -2.22 5.57 11.61
N TYR A 62 -2.42 4.39 11.02
CA TYR A 62 -1.63 3.90 9.89
C TYR A 62 -1.76 4.80 8.66
N ASP A 63 -2.97 5.30 8.38
CA ASP A 63 -3.20 6.25 7.29
C ASP A 63 -2.41 7.55 7.44
N SER A 64 -2.39 8.08 8.66
CA SER A 64 -1.60 9.26 8.99
C SER A 64 -0.10 9.00 8.79
N LEU A 65 0.39 7.84 9.25
CA LEU A 65 1.78 7.42 9.05
C LEU A 65 2.15 7.27 7.57
N ILE A 66 1.25 6.76 6.73
CA ILE A 66 1.47 6.65 5.27
C ILE A 66 1.62 8.03 4.63
N VAL A 67 0.78 9.00 5.00
CA VAL A 67 0.84 10.35 4.44
C VAL A 67 2.18 11.01 4.78
N ILE A 68 2.61 10.93 6.05
CA ILE A 68 3.88 11.46 6.52
C ILE A 68 5.05 10.78 5.79
N HIS A 69 5.03 9.45 5.73
CA HIS A 69 6.06 8.66 5.05
C HIS A 69 6.21 9.05 3.58
N ARG A 70 5.10 9.12 2.83
CA ARG A 70 5.10 9.49 1.41
C ARG A 70 5.64 10.90 1.18
N LYS A 71 5.31 11.85 2.05
CA LYS A 71 5.83 13.21 1.97
C LYS A 71 7.36 13.22 2.13
N MET A 72 7.87 12.61 3.20
CA MET A 72 9.32 12.60 3.48
C MET A 72 10.13 11.89 2.37
N VAL A 73 9.63 10.77 1.84
CA VAL A 73 10.28 10.08 0.71
C VAL A 73 10.23 10.95 -0.54
N GLY A 74 9.06 11.54 -0.86
CA GLY A 74 8.87 12.37 -2.05
C GLY A 74 9.77 13.62 -2.06
N GLU A 75 9.98 14.25 -0.91
CA GLU A 75 10.92 15.38 -0.77
C GLU A 75 12.35 14.94 -1.15
N LYS A 76 12.84 13.83 -0.61
CA LYS A 76 14.18 13.30 -0.91
C LYS A 76 14.31 12.81 -2.36
N GLU A 77 13.27 12.21 -2.92
CA GLU A 77 13.25 11.81 -4.34
C GLU A 77 13.31 13.02 -5.28
N SER A 78 12.64 14.13 -4.94
CA SER A 78 12.72 15.39 -5.70
C SER A 78 14.15 15.94 -5.70
N GLU A 79 14.78 16.02 -4.52
CA GLU A 79 16.18 16.46 -4.37
C GLU A 79 17.13 15.58 -5.22
N ILE A 80 16.95 14.25 -5.18
CA ILE A 80 17.72 13.33 -6.02
C ILE A 80 17.51 13.59 -7.51
N GLN A 81 16.28 13.89 -7.93
CA GLN A 81 15.97 14.16 -9.33
C GLN A 81 16.62 15.45 -9.83
N GLU A 82 16.70 16.49 -8.99
CA GLU A 82 17.42 17.73 -9.29
C GLU A 82 18.92 17.46 -9.45
N LEU A 83 19.54 16.70 -8.53
CA LEU A 83 20.95 16.32 -8.61
C LEU A 83 21.27 15.48 -9.86
N ARG A 84 20.39 14.53 -10.22
CA ARG A 84 20.52 13.75 -11.45
C ARG A 84 20.44 14.64 -12.68
N THR A 85 19.54 15.61 -12.69
CA THR A 85 19.41 16.57 -13.79
C THR A 85 20.69 17.39 -13.92
N ALA A 86 21.23 17.90 -12.81
CA ALA A 86 22.49 18.63 -12.78
C ALA A 86 23.68 17.79 -13.28
N LEU A 87 23.70 16.49 -12.95
CA LEU A 87 24.71 15.54 -13.43
C LEU A 87 24.65 15.40 -14.96
N PHE A 88 23.46 15.24 -15.53
CA PHE A 88 23.27 15.05 -16.98
C PHE A 88 23.49 16.32 -17.79
N VAL A 89 23.05 17.49 -17.30
CA VAL A 89 23.39 18.78 -17.92
C VAL A 89 24.91 18.98 -17.92
N GLY A 90 25.57 18.62 -16.82
CA GLY A 90 27.03 18.67 -16.71
C GLY A 90 27.78 17.83 -17.76
N VAL A 91 27.18 16.77 -18.33
CA VAL A 91 27.80 15.98 -19.40
C VAL A 91 27.97 16.82 -20.68
N ALA A 92 26.98 17.65 -21.02
CA ALA A 92 27.05 18.52 -22.19
C ALA A 92 28.01 19.70 -21.97
N ASP A 93 28.09 20.20 -20.73
CA ASP A 93 28.85 21.42 -20.39
C ASP A 93 30.31 21.17 -19.98
N GLY A 94 30.76 19.90 -19.95
CA GLY A 94 32.13 19.55 -19.54
C GLY A 94 32.37 19.68 -18.03
N ILE A 95 31.50 19.08 -17.22
CA ILE A 95 31.60 19.05 -15.77
C ILE A 95 32.96 18.53 -15.28
N SER A 96 33.52 19.17 -14.25
CA SER A 96 34.76 18.68 -13.63
C SER A 96 34.52 17.41 -12.82
N GLU A 97 35.55 16.56 -12.74
CA GLU A 97 35.52 15.32 -11.96
C GLU A 97 35.11 15.57 -10.50
N GLY A 98 35.65 16.61 -9.85
CA GLY A 98 35.28 16.97 -8.48
C GLY A 98 33.82 17.36 -8.30
N ARG A 99 33.21 18.04 -9.28
CA ARG A 99 31.77 18.38 -9.24
C ARG A 99 30.91 17.15 -9.49
N LYS A 100 31.30 16.29 -10.44
CA LYS A 100 30.64 15.00 -10.70
C LYS A 100 30.61 14.14 -9.42
N ASP A 101 31.76 13.97 -8.77
CA ASP A 101 31.89 13.16 -7.55
C ASP A 101 31.05 13.74 -6.40
N SER A 102 31.03 15.07 -6.27
CA SER A 102 30.17 15.74 -5.28
C SER A 102 28.68 15.44 -5.50
N LEU A 103 28.19 15.56 -6.74
CA LEU A 103 26.79 15.27 -7.08
C LEU A 103 26.44 13.80 -6.81
N VAL A 104 27.31 12.87 -7.22
CA VAL A 104 27.12 11.43 -6.99
C VAL A 104 27.08 11.11 -5.49
N ASN A 105 27.98 11.70 -4.70
CA ASN A 105 28.00 11.52 -3.26
C ASN A 105 26.72 12.05 -2.60
N GLN A 106 26.25 13.23 -3.00
CA GLN A 106 25.00 13.80 -2.49
C GLN A 106 23.79 12.91 -2.81
N ILE A 107 23.72 12.33 -4.02
CA ILE A 107 22.70 11.34 -4.36
C ILE A 107 22.78 10.14 -3.40
N GLY A 108 23.99 9.65 -3.09
CA GLY A 108 24.22 8.56 -2.15
C GLY A 108 23.71 8.87 -0.74
N VAL A 109 23.95 10.08 -0.23
CA VAL A 109 23.46 10.52 1.09
C VAL A 109 21.94 10.53 1.12
N LEU A 110 21.28 11.10 0.10
CA LEU A 110 19.82 11.15 0.04
C LEU A 110 19.18 9.77 -0.10
N GLN A 111 19.81 8.86 -0.86
CA GLN A 111 19.40 7.46 -0.93
C GLN A 111 19.46 6.78 0.45
N ALA A 112 20.52 7.05 1.23
CA ALA A 112 20.63 6.53 2.59
C ALA A 112 19.54 7.10 3.51
N ASP A 113 19.18 8.38 3.37
CA ASP A 113 18.07 8.99 4.12
C ASP A 113 16.72 8.32 3.80
N ILE A 114 16.46 8.04 2.53
CA ILE A 114 15.26 7.28 2.12
C ILE A 114 15.20 5.90 2.79
N GLN A 115 16.33 5.18 2.88
CA GLN A 115 16.36 3.89 3.58
C GLN A 115 16.06 4.02 5.08
N ARG A 116 16.57 5.08 5.74
CA ARG A 116 16.25 5.38 7.14
C ARG A 116 14.76 5.67 7.32
N ILE A 117 14.16 6.43 6.41
CA ILE A 117 12.73 6.75 6.40
C ILE A 117 11.88 5.48 6.23
N HIS A 118 12.24 4.57 5.31
CA HIS A 118 11.56 3.27 5.17
C HIS A 118 11.64 2.45 6.45
N PHE A 119 12.83 2.32 7.04
CA PHE A 119 13.03 1.57 8.28
C PHE A 119 12.20 2.15 9.44
N ALA A 120 12.23 3.47 9.60
CA ALA A 120 11.43 4.17 10.62
C ALA A 120 9.92 3.95 10.41
N HIS A 121 9.42 3.95 9.17
CA HIS A 121 8.01 3.67 8.88
C HIS A 121 7.59 2.27 9.35
N PHE A 122 8.44 1.26 9.19
CA PHE A 122 8.14 -0.08 9.68
C PHE A 122 8.15 -0.17 11.21
N LEU A 123 9.01 0.59 11.89
CA LEU A 123 8.96 0.71 13.35
C LEU A 123 7.69 1.41 13.83
N ASP A 124 7.22 2.44 13.13
CA ASP A 124 5.96 3.10 13.44
C ASP A 124 4.76 2.15 13.28
N ILE A 125 4.76 1.30 12.24
CA ILE A 125 3.77 0.24 12.09
C ILE A 125 3.83 -0.74 13.28
N GLN A 126 5.04 -1.17 13.67
CA GLN A 126 5.20 -2.06 14.82
C GLN A 126 4.66 -1.44 16.13
N ARG A 127 4.85 -0.13 16.31
CA ARG A 127 4.44 0.60 17.51
C ARG A 127 2.93 0.71 17.67
N ILE A 128 2.18 0.76 16.57
CA ILE A 128 0.71 0.75 16.62
C ILE A 128 0.13 -0.66 16.78
N CYS A 129 0.92 -1.72 16.60
CA CYS A 129 0.49 -3.10 16.83
C CYS A 129 0.27 -3.40 18.32
N LYS A 130 -0.82 -4.10 18.62
CA LYS A 130 -1.11 -4.68 19.94
C LYS A 130 -0.20 -5.88 20.21
N PRO A 131 -0.04 -6.31 21.48
CA PRO A 131 0.76 -7.49 21.81
C PRO A 131 0.37 -8.74 21.01
N ALA A 132 -0.92 -8.95 20.78
CA ALA A 132 -1.43 -10.10 20.01
C ALA A 132 -1.05 -10.08 18.51
N GLN A 133 -0.69 -8.92 17.95
CA GLN A 133 -0.35 -8.75 16.52
C GLN A 133 1.16 -8.82 16.26
N GLN A 134 1.99 -8.93 17.30
CA GLN A 134 3.45 -8.90 17.15
C GLN A 134 3.99 -10.12 16.38
N SER A 135 3.35 -11.29 16.52
CA SER A 135 3.68 -12.47 15.72
C SER A 135 3.42 -12.26 14.23
N ASP A 136 2.28 -11.65 13.90
CA ASP A 136 1.88 -11.39 12.52
C ASP A 136 2.79 -10.33 11.88
N PHE A 137 3.19 -9.33 12.66
CA PHE A 137 4.21 -8.37 12.25
C PHE A 137 5.56 -9.05 11.96
N ALA A 138 6.02 -9.96 12.81
CA ALA A 138 7.26 -10.71 12.59
C ALA A 138 7.20 -11.62 11.34
N LEU A 139 6.02 -12.11 10.96
CA LEU A 139 5.83 -12.82 9.70
C LEU A 139 5.81 -11.86 8.50
N LEU A 140 5.13 -10.71 8.64
CA LEU A 140 5.07 -9.66 7.63
C LEU A 140 6.46 -9.17 7.22
N THR A 141 7.38 -8.99 8.17
CA THR A 141 8.74 -8.48 7.89
C THR A 141 9.51 -9.33 6.87
N LYS A 142 9.26 -10.64 6.82
CA LYS A 142 9.88 -11.55 5.85
C LYS A 142 9.45 -11.27 4.40
N ASP A 143 8.27 -10.69 4.24
CA ASP A 143 7.66 -10.39 2.94
C ASP A 143 7.79 -8.90 2.55
N LEU A 144 8.26 -8.02 3.45
CA LEU A 144 8.38 -6.58 3.17
C LEU A 144 9.24 -6.30 1.95
N ALA A 145 10.39 -6.97 1.85
CA ALA A 145 11.28 -6.85 0.70
C ALA A 145 10.63 -7.33 -0.61
N LYS A 146 9.51 -8.07 -0.59
CA LYS A 146 8.72 -8.45 -1.77
C LYS A 146 7.60 -7.46 -2.04
N MET A 147 6.89 -7.02 -1.00
CA MET A 147 5.79 -6.04 -1.11
C MET A 147 6.25 -4.68 -1.63
N PHE A 148 7.47 -4.27 -1.26
CA PHE A 148 8.03 -2.97 -1.58
C PHE A 148 9.15 -3.04 -2.64
N ARG A 149 9.31 -4.15 -3.37
CA ARG A 149 10.09 -4.10 -4.63
C ARG A 149 9.37 -3.11 -5.50
N GLY A 150 10.06 -2.04 -5.88
CA GLY A 150 9.49 -0.97 -6.67
C GLY A 150 8.59 -1.56 -7.76
N ARG A 151 7.29 -1.29 -7.66
CA ARG A 151 6.47 -1.29 -8.88
C ARG A 151 7.10 -0.18 -9.69
N GLY A 152 8.04 -0.57 -10.56
CA GLY A 152 8.64 0.34 -11.51
C GLY A 152 7.52 1.09 -12.24
N PRO A 153 7.80 2.27 -12.80
CA PRO A 153 6.81 3.04 -13.53
C PRO A 153 6.03 2.07 -14.43
N LYS A 154 4.72 1.90 -14.20
CA LYS A 154 3.88 1.22 -15.19
C LYS A 154 4.06 2.06 -16.43
N GLY A 155 4.87 1.57 -17.38
CA GLY A 155 5.01 2.20 -18.68
C GLY A 155 3.59 2.49 -19.14
N LYS A 156 3.29 3.77 -19.37
CA LYS A 156 2.08 4.12 -20.11
C LYS A 156 2.13 3.25 -21.37
N PRO A 157 1.08 2.50 -21.72
CA PRO A 157 1.06 1.82 -22.99
C PRO A 157 1.35 2.87 -24.06
N ASP A 158 2.39 2.61 -24.84
CA ASP A 158 2.84 3.46 -25.93
C ASP A 158 1.64 3.68 -26.86
N ARG A 159 1.06 4.87 -26.78
CA ARG A 159 0.04 5.30 -27.73
C ARG A 159 0.81 5.88 -28.90
N GLY A 160 1.45 4.98 -29.65
CA GLY A 160 2.18 5.32 -30.85
C GLY A 160 1.29 6.17 -31.78
N PRO A 161 1.87 7.12 -32.53
CA PRO A 161 1.10 8.00 -33.38
C PRO A 161 0.37 7.15 -34.42
N LYS A 162 -0.95 7.30 -34.51
CA LYS A 162 -1.70 6.81 -35.66
C LYS A 162 -1.16 7.56 -36.87
N SER A 163 -0.36 6.86 -37.67
CA SER A 163 -0.05 7.24 -39.03
C SER A 163 -1.36 7.29 -39.81
N GLU A 164 -2.01 8.45 -39.82
CA GLU A 164 -2.90 8.82 -40.92
C GLU A 164 -2.00 9.03 -42.14
N ALA A 165 -1.98 8.01 -43.00
CA ALA A 165 -1.46 8.15 -44.34
C ALA A 165 -2.50 8.88 -45.22
N PRO A 166 -2.07 9.70 -46.19
CA PRO A 166 -2.93 10.48 -47.07
C PRO A 166 -3.79 9.65 -48.02
#